data_AF-A0AA39N295-F1
#
_entry.id   AF-A0AA39N295-F1
#
_cell.length_a   1.000
_cell.length_b   1.000
_cell.length_c   1.000
_cell.angle_alpha   90.00
_cell.angle_beta   90.00
_cell.angle_gamma   90.00
#
_symmetry.space_group_name_H-M   'P 1'
#
loop_
_entity.id
_entity.type
_entity.pdbx_description
1 polymer ?
#
loop_
_entity_poly.entity_id
_entity_poly.type
_entity_poly.pdbx_seq_one_letter_code
_entity_poly.pdbx_strand_id
1 'polypeptide(L)'
;MEQQLNTPVSSTSTYQTFLPPPEIMTAKDAFTAIKNATTTLDDVLDKMIDYNYHVGILGSKTELANDIETITNDIADQDKEHKQALIEIKLLLDDFLDKQVLNALKVQVEEDINKEIDHLVEIHVKDHLEQRHIPEAVKTEVLERKSTLEREHRRLHNSESKRANSLLRQKDGNVLLNTIYADDGNGEVSKDYPRTLKDLFDLDAPMCKSLATEYKLPGVSDSREKNLNLLLRFFGIAYQMVR
;
A
#
# COMPACT_ATOMS: atom_id res chain seq x y z
N MET A 1 -75.20 -72.31 42.58
CA MET A 1 -74.84 -73.70 42.28
C MET A 1 -75.83 -74.20 41.25
N GLU A 2 -75.53 -75.01 40.25
CA GLU A 2 -74.37 -75.76 39.74
C GLU A 2 -75.01 -76.55 38.58
N GLN A 3 -74.25 -76.97 37.56
CA GLN A 3 -74.51 -78.21 36.78
C GLN A 3 -73.52 -78.20 35.62
N GLN A 4 -72.58 -79.16 35.56
CA GLN A 4 -72.69 -80.62 35.37
C GLN A 4 -73.11 -81.05 33.95
N LEU A 5 -72.09 -81.54 33.23
CA LEU A 5 -71.99 -82.81 32.51
C LEU A 5 -73.17 -83.27 31.62
N ASN A 6 -73.23 -82.72 30.42
CA ASN A 6 -73.82 -83.25 29.18
C ASN A 6 -73.57 -82.08 28.21
N THR A 7 -73.17 -82.17 26.96
CA THR A 7 -73.20 -83.23 25.96
C THR A 7 -72.57 -82.61 24.71
N PRO A 8 -72.23 -83.44 23.72
CA PRO A 8 -71.61 -83.00 22.50
C PRO A 8 -72.64 -82.35 21.57
N VAL A 9 -72.15 -82.08 20.36
CA VAL A 9 -72.89 -82.10 19.10
C VAL A 9 -74.05 -81.11 18.95
N SER A 10 -73.88 -80.20 18.00
CA SER A 10 -74.34 -80.54 16.65
C SER A 10 -73.63 -79.71 15.59
N SER A 11 -72.78 -80.40 14.83
CA SER A 11 -73.13 -80.82 13.47
C SER A 11 -74.00 -79.88 12.64
N THR A 12 -73.37 -79.40 11.56
CA THR A 12 -73.90 -79.46 10.19
C THR A 12 -75.07 -78.53 9.84
N SER A 13 -74.86 -77.58 8.93
CA SER A 13 -75.33 -77.77 7.54
C SER A 13 -74.99 -76.60 6.63
N THR A 14 -74.11 -76.92 5.68
CA THR A 14 -74.02 -76.51 4.28
C THR A 14 -75.21 -75.72 3.70
N TYR A 15 -74.96 -74.53 3.12
CA TYR A 15 -75.47 -74.10 1.80
C TYR A 15 -74.53 -73.07 1.15
N GLN A 16 -74.50 -73.12 -0.18
CA GLN A 16 -73.49 -72.61 -1.12
C GLN A 16 -73.35 -71.08 -1.23
N THR A 17 -72.07 -70.68 -1.25
CA THR A 17 -71.38 -69.74 -2.16
C THR A 17 -72.24 -68.92 -3.14
N PHE A 18 -72.26 -67.60 -2.94
CA PHE A 18 -72.18 -66.60 -4.02
C PHE A 18 -71.50 -65.35 -3.43
N LEU A 19 -70.30 -65.04 -3.94
CA LEU A 19 -69.50 -63.86 -3.56
C LEU A 19 -70.29 -62.57 -3.90
N PRO A 20 -70.46 -61.62 -2.97
CA PRO A 20 -70.98 -60.30 -3.30
C PRO A 20 -69.91 -59.46 -4.03
N PRO A 21 -70.30 -58.52 -4.93
CA PRO A 21 -69.38 -57.72 -5.74
C PRO A 21 -68.43 -56.87 -4.88
N PRO A 22 -67.21 -56.58 -5.36
CA PRO A 22 -66.17 -55.87 -4.60
C PRO A 22 -66.58 -54.49 -4.08
N GLU A 23 -67.57 -53.84 -4.71
CA GLU A 23 -68.03 -52.48 -4.39
C GLU A 23 -68.75 -52.34 -3.04
N ILE A 24 -69.40 -53.39 -2.54
CA ILE A 24 -70.15 -53.32 -1.27
C ILE A 24 -69.23 -53.59 -0.07
N MET A 25 -68.17 -54.37 -0.28
CA MET A 25 -67.16 -54.65 0.75
C MET A 25 -66.25 -53.43 0.96
N THR A 26 -65.84 -52.76 -0.14
CA THR A 26 -65.10 -51.50 -0.07
C THR A 26 -65.91 -50.37 0.57
N ALA A 27 -67.23 -50.32 0.34
CA ALA A 27 -68.10 -49.34 0.99
C ALA A 27 -68.18 -49.55 2.52
N LYS A 28 -68.30 -50.79 2.99
CA LYS A 28 -68.34 -51.09 4.43
C LYS A 28 -67.00 -50.82 5.13
N ASP A 29 -65.90 -51.13 4.47
CA ASP A 29 -64.56 -50.82 4.97
C ASP A 29 -64.32 -49.30 4.98
N ALA A 30 -64.80 -48.57 3.97
CA ALA A 30 -64.78 -47.11 3.94
C ALA A 30 -65.60 -46.49 5.07
N PHE A 31 -66.82 -47.00 5.35
CA PHE A 31 -67.63 -46.51 6.47
C PHE A 31 -66.97 -46.78 7.83
N THR A 32 -66.30 -47.91 7.99
CA THR A 32 -65.58 -48.25 9.22
C THR A 32 -64.33 -47.37 9.39
N ALA A 33 -63.61 -47.12 8.29
CA ALA A 33 -62.47 -46.19 8.27
C ALA A 33 -62.89 -44.76 8.57
N ILE A 34 -64.02 -44.29 8.01
CA ILE A 34 -64.58 -42.96 8.30
C ILE A 34 -64.96 -42.87 9.78
N LYS A 35 -65.67 -43.86 10.33
CA LYS A 35 -66.05 -43.85 11.74
C LYS A 35 -64.84 -43.82 12.69
N ASN A 36 -63.80 -44.59 12.36
CA ASN A 36 -62.55 -44.57 13.11
C ASN A 36 -61.86 -43.21 12.97
N ALA A 37 -61.84 -42.63 11.76
CA ALA A 37 -61.30 -41.28 11.54
C ALA A 37 -62.07 -40.21 12.32
N THR A 38 -63.40 -40.29 12.40
CA THR A 38 -64.23 -39.34 13.14
C THR A 38 -64.00 -39.46 14.65
N THR A 39 -63.91 -40.67 15.18
CA THR A 39 -63.60 -40.87 16.61
C THR A 39 -62.17 -40.43 16.96
N THR A 40 -61.19 -40.66 16.08
CA THR A 40 -59.85 -40.08 16.27
C THR A 40 -59.84 -38.56 16.14
N LEU A 41 -60.71 -37.99 15.31
CA LEU A 41 -60.85 -36.54 15.18
C LEU A 41 -61.46 -35.95 16.44
N ASP A 42 -62.50 -36.57 17.02
CA ASP A 42 -63.06 -36.14 18.30
C ASP A 42 -62.02 -36.23 19.42
N ASP A 43 -61.27 -37.34 19.52
CA ASP A 43 -60.19 -37.48 20.50
C ASP A 43 -59.08 -36.44 20.31
N VAL A 44 -58.76 -36.08 19.05
CA VAL A 44 -57.80 -35.02 18.75
C VAL A 44 -58.37 -33.65 19.07
N LEU A 45 -59.66 -33.42 18.84
CA LEU A 45 -60.33 -32.16 19.12
C LEU A 45 -60.43 -31.93 20.62
N ASP A 46 -60.77 -32.96 21.40
CA ASP A 46 -60.77 -32.90 22.86
C ASP A 46 -59.35 -32.68 23.41
N LYS A 47 -58.33 -33.35 22.85
CA LYS A 47 -56.93 -33.07 23.21
C LYS A 47 -56.49 -31.67 22.80
N MET A 48 -56.98 -31.14 21.69
CA MET A 48 -56.71 -29.76 21.28
C MET A 48 -57.42 -28.76 22.18
N ILE A 49 -58.65 -29.04 22.61
CA ILE A 49 -59.39 -28.21 23.57
C ILE A 49 -58.67 -28.22 24.92
N ASP A 50 -58.24 -29.38 25.40
CA ASP A 50 -57.49 -29.54 26.65
C ASP A 50 -56.11 -28.85 26.59
N TYR A 51 -55.37 -29.05 25.49
CA TYR A 51 -54.12 -28.36 25.21
C TYR A 51 -54.31 -26.84 25.12
N ASN A 52 -55.35 -26.37 24.43
CA ASN A 52 -55.62 -24.94 24.27
C ASN A 52 -56.11 -24.32 25.58
N TYR A 53 -56.80 -25.08 26.43
CA TYR A 53 -57.21 -24.62 27.75
C TYR A 53 -56.01 -24.52 28.71
N HIS A 54 -55.10 -25.50 28.69
CA HIS A 54 -53.90 -25.51 29.53
C HIS A 54 -52.78 -24.57 29.05
N VAL A 55 -52.60 -24.39 27.74
CA VAL A 55 -51.53 -23.55 27.16
C VAL A 55 -52.01 -22.11 26.87
N GLY A 56 -53.31 -21.92 26.59
CA GLY A 56 -53.86 -20.63 26.16
C GLY A 56 -54.22 -19.65 27.28
N ILE A 57 -54.45 -20.11 28.51
CA ILE A 57 -55.04 -19.24 29.56
C ILE A 57 -54.03 -18.74 30.59
N LEU A 58 -52.94 -19.46 30.92
CA LEU A 58 -52.12 -19.10 32.10
C LEU A 58 -50.59 -19.10 31.94
N GLY A 59 -50.02 -19.68 30.88
CA GLY A 59 -48.55 -19.77 30.72
C GLY A 59 -47.92 -18.73 29.79
N SER A 60 -48.47 -18.56 28.58
CA SER A 60 -47.77 -17.83 27.50
C SER A 60 -47.91 -16.31 27.55
N LYS A 61 -48.99 -15.77 28.13
CA LYS A 61 -49.23 -14.32 28.21
C LYS A 61 -48.49 -13.63 29.35
N THR A 62 -48.26 -14.34 30.45
CA THR A 62 -47.59 -13.82 31.64
C THR A 62 -46.07 -13.84 31.47
N GLU A 63 -45.51 -14.92 30.92
CA GLU A 63 -44.08 -15.00 30.59
C GLU A 63 -43.70 -13.97 29.51
N LEU A 64 -44.47 -13.89 28.42
CA LEU A 64 -44.22 -12.89 27.36
C LEU A 64 -44.37 -11.44 27.87
N ALA A 65 -45.30 -11.17 28.79
CA ALA A 65 -45.45 -9.83 29.37
C ALA A 65 -44.25 -9.47 30.26
N ASN A 66 -43.75 -10.42 31.05
CA ASN A 66 -42.55 -10.22 31.88
C ASN A 66 -41.29 -10.04 31.02
N ASP A 67 -41.16 -10.78 29.92
CA ASP A 67 -40.04 -10.63 28.98
C ASP A 67 -40.07 -9.27 28.29
N ILE A 68 -41.25 -8.79 27.87
CA ILE A 68 -41.41 -7.45 27.30
C ILE A 68 -41.05 -6.37 28.33
N GLU A 69 -41.49 -6.52 29.58
CA GLU A 69 -41.17 -5.58 30.66
C GLU A 69 -39.66 -5.54 30.94
N THR A 70 -39.01 -6.70 30.96
CA THR A 70 -37.56 -6.82 31.15
C THR A 70 -36.80 -6.16 30.00
N ILE A 71 -37.19 -6.42 28.75
CA ILE A 71 -36.57 -5.79 27.58
C ILE A 71 -36.76 -4.27 27.59
N THR A 72 -37.94 -3.77 28.00
CA THR A 72 -38.14 -2.31 28.09
C THR A 72 -37.29 -1.66 29.17
N ASN A 73 -37.07 -2.35 30.30
CA ASN A 73 -36.19 -1.86 31.36
C ASN A 73 -34.72 -1.90 30.91
N ASP A 74 -34.30 -2.98 30.24
CA ASP A 74 -32.94 -3.11 29.69
C ASP A 74 -32.67 -2.03 28.63
N ILE A 75 -33.64 -1.71 27.77
CA ILE A 75 -33.53 -0.62 26.79
C ILE A 75 -33.41 0.74 27.49
N ALA A 76 -34.17 0.97 28.57
CA ALA A 76 -34.12 2.23 29.31
C ALA A 76 -32.78 2.40 30.04
N ASP A 77 -32.25 1.33 30.62
CA ASP A 77 -30.94 1.32 31.27
C ASP A 77 -29.81 1.50 30.24
N GLN A 78 -29.87 0.82 29.10
CA GLN A 78 -28.93 1.02 27.99
C GLN A 78 -28.99 2.44 27.43
N ASP A 79 -30.17 3.03 27.27
CA ASP A 79 -30.29 4.41 26.78
C ASP A 79 -29.69 5.41 27.77
N LYS A 80 -29.79 5.14 29.08
CA LYS A 80 -29.14 5.95 30.12
C LYS A 80 -27.62 5.79 30.08
N GLU A 81 -27.10 4.57 29.93
CA GLU A 81 -25.67 4.31 29.78
C GLU A 81 -25.11 4.96 28.51
N HIS A 82 -25.81 4.85 27.39
CA HIS A 82 -25.42 5.50 26.14
C HIS A 82 -25.42 7.02 26.23
N LYS A 83 -26.41 7.63 26.90
CA LYS A 83 -26.40 9.07 27.16
C LYS A 83 -25.20 9.50 28.00
N GLN A 84 -24.85 8.70 29.02
CA GLN A 84 -23.67 8.98 29.84
C GLN A 84 -22.38 8.87 29.02
N ALA A 85 -22.25 7.83 28.20
CA ALA A 85 -21.11 7.65 27.30
C ALA A 85 -21.01 8.78 26.27
N LEU A 86 -22.13 9.27 25.72
CA LEU A 86 -22.14 10.42 24.81
C LEU A 86 -21.69 11.71 25.48
N ILE A 87 -22.05 11.93 26.74
CA ILE A 87 -21.57 13.09 27.52
C ILE A 87 -20.06 12.99 27.74
N GLU A 88 -19.55 11.80 28.07
CA GLU A 88 -18.13 11.56 28.26
C GLU A 88 -17.33 11.78 26.96
N ILE A 89 -17.83 11.24 25.84
CA ILE A 89 -17.23 11.47 24.52
C ILE A 89 -17.22 12.96 24.18
N LYS A 90 -18.30 13.68 24.48
CA LYS A 90 -18.37 15.12 24.22
C LYS A 90 -17.33 15.90 25.04
N LEU A 91 -17.17 15.55 26.33
CA LEU A 91 -16.17 16.19 27.20
C LEU A 91 -14.74 15.88 26.73
N LEU A 92 -14.47 14.63 26.33
CA LEU A 92 -13.19 14.25 25.74
C LEU A 92 -12.91 14.99 24.43
N LEU A 93 -13.94 15.17 23.59
CA LEU A 93 -13.83 15.88 22.32
C LEU A 93 -13.54 17.37 22.55
N ASP A 94 -14.24 18.02 23.48
CA ASP A 94 -13.98 19.42 23.85
C ASP A 94 -12.57 19.58 24.44
N ASP A 95 -12.13 18.68 25.33
CA ASP A 95 -10.76 18.74 25.88
C ASP A 95 -9.69 18.51 24.81
N PHE A 96 -9.94 17.61 23.87
CA PHE A 96 -9.06 17.34 22.74
C PHE A 96 -8.98 18.56 21.79
N LEU A 97 -10.12 19.15 21.44
CA LEU A 97 -10.18 20.34 20.59
C LEU A 97 -9.48 21.53 21.25
N ASP A 98 -9.84 21.86 22.50
CA ASP A 98 -9.32 23.05 23.16
C ASP A 98 -7.83 22.92 23.51
N LYS A 99 -7.35 21.74 23.89
CA LYS A 99 -5.94 21.58 24.29
C LYS A 99 -5.04 21.15 23.14
N GLN A 100 -5.41 20.14 22.35
CA GLN A 100 -4.48 19.62 21.35
C GLN A 100 -4.49 20.47 20.09
N VAL A 101 -5.66 20.85 19.58
CA VAL A 101 -5.74 21.64 18.34
C VAL A 101 -5.21 23.05 18.58
N LEU A 102 -5.56 23.68 19.71
CA LEU A 102 -5.10 25.04 20.00
C LEU A 102 -3.58 25.08 20.27
N ASN A 103 -3.02 24.11 21.01
CA ASN A 103 -1.57 24.04 21.21
C ASN A 103 -0.83 23.71 19.90
N ALA A 104 -1.34 22.79 19.09
CA ALA A 104 -0.73 22.47 17.80
C ALA A 104 -0.74 23.70 16.86
N LEU A 105 -1.86 24.42 16.80
CA LEU A 105 -1.97 25.65 16.02
C LEU A 105 -1.02 26.73 16.54
N LYS A 106 -0.90 26.89 17.85
CA LYS A 106 0.01 27.86 18.46
C LYS A 106 1.48 27.56 18.12
N VAL A 107 1.88 26.29 18.23
CA VAL A 107 3.24 25.85 17.86
C VAL A 107 3.50 26.09 16.37
N GLN A 108 2.53 25.75 15.52
CA GLN A 108 2.65 25.97 14.07
C GLN A 108 2.80 27.47 13.74
N VAL A 109 2.00 28.33 14.37
CA VAL A 109 2.08 29.79 14.17
C VAL A 109 3.39 30.35 14.69
N GLU A 110 3.89 29.91 15.84
CA GLU A 110 5.20 30.33 16.35
C GLU A 110 6.33 29.89 15.42
N GLU A 111 6.27 28.68 14.85
CA GLU A 111 7.24 28.20 13.87
C GLU A 111 7.19 29.02 12.57
N ASP A 112 6.00 29.32 12.06
CA ASP A 112 5.82 30.12 10.85
C ASP A 112 6.28 31.58 11.07
N ILE A 113 6.03 32.16 12.25
CA ILE A 113 6.55 33.48 12.62
C ILE A 113 8.08 33.45 12.69
N ASN A 114 8.68 32.44 13.31
CA ASN A 114 10.14 32.33 13.40
C ASN A 114 10.77 32.20 12.01
N LYS A 115 10.18 31.41 11.11
CA LYS A 115 10.62 31.30 9.72
C LYS A 115 10.55 32.63 8.99
N GLU A 116 9.47 33.39 9.17
CA GLU A 116 9.32 34.70 8.55
C GLU A 116 10.32 35.71 9.11
N ILE A 117 10.59 35.67 10.42
CA ILE A 117 11.63 36.49 11.05
C ILE A 117 13.00 36.15 10.47
N ASP A 118 13.36 34.87 10.38
CA ASP A 118 14.64 34.43 9.81
C ASP A 118 14.79 34.91 8.36
N HIS A 119 13.73 34.79 7.57
CA HIS A 119 13.69 35.28 6.19
C HIS A 119 13.86 36.81 6.11
N LEU A 120 13.18 37.57 6.97
CA LEU A 120 13.32 39.02 7.04
C LEU A 120 14.73 39.42 7.48
N VAL A 121 15.31 38.72 8.44
CA VAL A 121 16.69 38.95 8.90
C VAL A 121 17.66 38.67 7.77
N GLU A 122 17.50 37.57 7.02
CA GLU A 122 18.34 37.25 5.87
C GLU A 122 18.31 38.38 4.82
N ILE A 123 17.11 38.87 4.48
CA ILE A 123 16.94 40.00 3.54
C ILE A 123 17.65 41.24 4.07
N HIS A 124 17.39 41.62 5.32
CA HIS A 124 17.99 42.83 5.90
C HIS A 124 19.51 42.73 6.06
N VAL A 125 20.03 41.57 6.42
CA VAL A 125 21.47 41.31 6.52
C VAL A 125 22.10 41.37 5.14
N LYS A 126 21.48 40.75 4.13
CA LYS A 126 21.94 40.81 2.74
C LYS A 126 21.98 42.24 2.23
N ASP A 127 20.91 43.01 2.41
CA ASP A 127 20.86 44.42 2.03
C ASP A 127 21.94 45.25 2.75
N HIS A 128 22.15 45.03 4.06
CA HIS A 128 23.18 45.74 4.82
C HIS A 128 24.60 45.36 4.39
N LEU A 129 24.86 44.08 4.12
CA LEU A 129 26.15 43.61 3.64
C LEU A 129 26.44 44.12 2.23
N GLU A 130 25.45 44.10 1.35
CA GLU A 130 25.58 44.53 -0.04
C GLU A 130 25.74 46.04 -0.18
N GLN A 131 25.04 46.83 0.63
CA GLN A 131 25.00 48.30 0.51
C GLN A 131 26.03 49.04 1.39
N ARG A 132 26.37 48.52 2.58
CA ARG A 132 27.19 49.27 3.56
C ARG A 132 28.57 48.72 3.87
N HIS A 133 28.77 47.40 3.78
CA HIS A 133 29.96 46.79 4.40
C HIS A 133 30.92 46.08 3.45
N ILE A 134 30.49 45.67 2.25
CA ILE A 134 31.39 45.05 1.28
C ILE A 134 31.56 45.98 0.08
N PRO A 135 32.70 46.67 -0.04
CA PRO A 135 33.02 47.43 -1.24
C PRO A 135 32.93 46.53 -2.47
N GLU A 136 32.31 47.02 -3.54
CA GLU A 136 32.13 46.25 -4.78
C GLU A 136 33.47 45.72 -5.32
N ALA A 137 34.56 46.46 -5.11
CA ALA A 137 35.92 46.02 -5.43
C ALA A 137 36.31 44.70 -4.75
N VAL A 138 35.90 44.48 -3.50
CA VAL A 138 36.19 43.25 -2.75
C VAL A 138 35.30 42.10 -3.24
N LYS A 139 34.05 42.35 -3.61
CA LYS A 139 33.17 41.31 -4.22
C LYS A 139 33.76 40.83 -5.54
N THR A 140 34.15 41.76 -6.41
CA THR A 140 34.78 41.44 -7.69
C THR A 140 36.09 40.67 -7.49
N GLU A 141 36.95 41.11 -6.56
CA GLU A 141 38.20 40.42 -6.27
C GLU A 141 37.97 38.98 -5.72
N VAL A 142 36.97 38.78 -4.87
CA VAL A 142 36.62 37.44 -4.37
C VAL A 142 36.09 36.55 -5.50
N LEU A 143 35.25 37.09 -6.39
CA LEU A 143 34.75 36.35 -7.56
C LEU A 143 35.89 35.98 -8.53
N GLU A 144 36.81 36.91 -8.79
CA GLU A 144 38.00 36.67 -9.62
C GLU A 144 38.93 35.63 -9.00
N ARG A 145 39.15 35.71 -7.69
CA ARG A 145 39.95 34.72 -6.95
C ARG A 145 39.27 33.35 -6.94
N LYS A 146 37.95 33.29 -6.77
CA LYS A 146 37.18 32.04 -6.84
C LYS A 146 37.28 31.41 -8.23
N SER A 147 37.08 32.20 -9.28
CA SER A 147 37.25 31.75 -10.67
C SER A 147 38.68 31.27 -10.95
N THR A 148 39.67 31.97 -10.39
CA THR A 148 41.09 31.57 -10.48
C THR A 148 41.35 30.26 -9.75
N LEU A 149 40.81 30.08 -8.54
CA LEU A 149 40.93 28.82 -7.79
C LEU A 149 40.25 27.65 -8.50
N GLU A 150 39.08 27.85 -9.09
CA GLU A 150 38.40 26.83 -9.89
C GLU A 150 39.22 26.44 -11.12
N ARG A 151 39.87 27.41 -11.77
CA ARG A 151 40.80 27.15 -12.87
C ARG A 151 42.03 26.37 -12.40
N GLU A 152 42.65 26.75 -11.28
CA GLU A 152 43.81 26.05 -10.74
C GLU A 152 43.45 24.65 -10.24
N HIS A 153 42.28 24.46 -9.63
CA HIS A 153 41.78 23.15 -9.23
C HIS A 153 41.58 22.23 -10.45
N ARG A 154 41.00 22.75 -11.54
CA ARG A 154 40.88 22.00 -12.80
C ARG A 154 42.24 21.64 -13.39
N ARG A 155 43.20 22.57 -13.37
CA ARG A 155 44.58 22.30 -13.82
C ARG A 155 45.27 21.24 -12.97
N LEU A 156 45.10 21.29 -11.66
CA LEU A 156 45.63 20.30 -10.73
C LEU A 156 45.02 18.93 -11.00
N HIS A 157 43.69 18.85 -11.08
CA HIS A 157 43.00 17.60 -11.42
C HIS A 157 43.47 17.04 -12.76
N ASN A 158 43.59 17.88 -13.80
CA ASN A 158 44.10 17.46 -15.10
C ASN A 158 45.56 16.96 -15.00
N SER A 159 46.40 17.57 -14.18
CA SER A 159 47.78 17.13 -13.95
C SER A 159 47.84 15.79 -13.22
N GLU A 160 47.03 15.63 -12.17
CA GLU A 160 46.92 14.39 -11.41
C GLU A 160 46.34 13.25 -12.25
N SER A 161 45.28 13.51 -13.01
CA SER A 161 44.69 12.56 -13.95
C SER A 161 45.69 12.14 -15.02
N LYS A 162 46.46 13.07 -15.61
CA LYS A 162 47.54 12.74 -16.56
C LYS A 162 48.62 11.89 -15.90
N ARG A 163 49.02 12.22 -14.67
CA ARG A 163 50.01 11.43 -13.91
C ARG A 163 49.49 10.02 -13.64
N ALA A 164 48.25 9.87 -13.22
CA ALA A 164 47.63 8.57 -12.97
C ALA A 164 47.49 7.76 -14.26
N ASN A 165 47.07 8.40 -15.36
CA ASN A 165 46.96 7.78 -16.68
C ASN A 165 48.33 7.37 -17.26
N SER A 166 49.42 8.08 -16.91
CA SER A 166 50.78 7.71 -17.31
C SER A 166 51.26 6.38 -16.71
N LEU A 167 50.68 5.96 -15.59
CA LEU A 167 51.01 4.70 -14.94
C LEU A 167 50.34 3.49 -15.61
N LEU A 168 49.31 3.73 -16.42
CA LEU A 168 48.57 2.69 -17.13
C LEU A 168 49.44 2.09 -18.24
N ARG A 169 49.54 0.74 -18.26
CA ARG A 169 50.24 0.00 -19.30
C ARG A 169 49.23 -0.74 -20.19
N GLN A 170 49.69 -1.22 -21.34
CA GLN A 170 48.85 -2.00 -22.29
C GLN A 170 48.21 -3.26 -21.67
N LYS A 171 48.78 -3.79 -20.58
CA LYS A 171 48.23 -4.92 -19.83
C LYS A 171 47.00 -4.54 -18.98
N ASP A 172 46.81 -3.25 -18.72
CA ASP A 172 45.77 -2.67 -17.87
C ASP A 172 44.58 -2.16 -18.71
N GLY A 173 44.29 -2.82 -19.85
CA GLY A 173 43.30 -2.37 -20.84
C GLY A 173 41.87 -2.16 -20.29
N ASN A 174 41.52 -2.83 -19.19
CA ASN A 174 40.22 -2.71 -18.51
C ASN A 174 40.21 -1.70 -17.35
N VAL A 175 41.34 -1.04 -17.06
CA VAL A 175 41.40 -0.04 -15.98
C VAL A 175 40.77 1.26 -16.45
N LEU A 176 40.00 1.88 -15.56
CA LEU A 176 39.30 3.13 -15.81
C LEU A 176 40.30 4.27 -16.04
N LEU A 177 40.06 5.06 -17.09
CA LEU A 177 40.86 6.24 -17.40
C LEU A 177 40.40 7.41 -16.53
N ASN A 178 41.34 8.11 -15.88
CA ASN A 178 41.00 9.28 -15.08
C ASN A 178 40.64 10.43 -15.99
N THR A 179 39.48 11.03 -15.73
CA THR A 179 38.88 12.09 -16.55
C THR A 179 39.76 13.32 -16.63
N ILE A 180 39.80 13.92 -17.82
CA ILE A 180 40.52 15.17 -18.07
C ILE A 180 39.51 16.18 -18.58
N TYR A 181 39.42 17.30 -17.87
CA TYR A 181 38.57 18.43 -18.21
C TYR A 181 39.18 19.21 -19.38
N ALA A 182 38.32 19.70 -20.28
CA ALA A 182 38.76 20.66 -21.29
C ALA A 182 39.08 22.02 -20.61
N ASP A 183 40.20 22.63 -21.00
CA ASP A 183 40.69 23.89 -20.40
C ASP A 183 39.77 25.09 -20.70
N ASP A 184 38.89 24.99 -21.71
CA ASP A 184 38.09 26.10 -22.25
C ASP A 184 36.56 25.83 -22.18
N GLY A 185 36.16 24.68 -21.65
CA GLY A 185 34.75 24.31 -21.42
C GLY A 185 34.32 24.60 -19.98
N ASN A 186 33.01 24.52 -19.71
CA ASN A 186 32.33 24.71 -18.41
C ASN A 186 32.82 23.78 -17.25
N GLY A 187 34.00 23.17 -17.36
CA GLY A 187 34.44 22.08 -16.50
C GLY A 187 33.78 20.76 -16.87
N GLU A 188 33.22 20.65 -18.08
CA GLU A 188 32.59 19.43 -18.56
C GLU A 188 33.63 18.51 -19.22
N VAL A 189 33.51 17.21 -18.91
CA VAL A 189 34.22 16.14 -19.61
C VAL A 189 33.47 15.89 -20.92
N SER A 190 34.20 15.67 -22.01
CA SER A 190 33.58 15.33 -23.30
C SER A 190 32.62 14.15 -23.13
N LYS A 191 31.45 14.24 -23.76
CA LYS A 191 30.45 13.15 -23.77
C LYS A 191 31.02 11.86 -24.38
N ASP A 192 32.02 12.04 -25.24
CA ASP A 192 32.68 10.99 -26.00
C ASP A 192 33.99 10.52 -25.33
N TYR A 193 34.20 10.87 -24.05
CA TYR A 193 35.38 10.47 -23.30
C TYR A 193 35.40 8.95 -23.05
N PRO A 194 36.48 8.24 -23.45
CA PRO A 194 36.58 6.81 -23.27
C PRO A 194 36.74 6.45 -21.80
N ARG A 195 35.95 5.47 -21.33
CA ARG A 195 35.95 5.03 -19.93
C ARG A 195 37.15 4.15 -19.60
N THR A 196 37.60 3.33 -20.55
CA THR A 196 38.75 2.45 -20.40
C THR A 196 39.80 2.69 -21.48
N LEU A 197 41.02 2.23 -21.24
CA LEU A 197 42.10 2.27 -22.22
C LEU A 197 41.73 1.47 -23.49
N LYS A 198 41.00 0.36 -23.34
CA LYS A 198 40.46 -0.41 -24.47
C LYS A 198 39.48 0.42 -25.30
N ASP A 199 38.55 1.12 -24.66
CA ASP A 199 37.58 1.98 -25.35
C ASP A 199 38.30 3.08 -26.13
N LEU A 200 39.40 3.63 -25.60
CA LEU A 200 40.23 4.61 -26.30
C LEU A 200 40.86 4.05 -27.59
N PHE A 201 41.28 2.77 -27.59
CA PHE A 201 41.85 2.11 -28.78
C PHE A 201 40.80 1.64 -29.79
N ASP A 202 39.59 1.33 -29.31
CA ASP A 202 38.45 0.91 -30.13
C ASP A 202 37.69 2.11 -30.75
N LEU A 203 38.09 3.36 -30.45
CA LEU A 203 37.50 4.56 -31.04
C LEU A 203 37.72 4.63 -32.56
N ASP A 204 36.63 4.94 -33.26
CA ASP A 204 36.63 5.16 -34.71
C ASP A 204 37.34 6.47 -35.11
N ALA A 205 37.81 6.53 -36.35
CA ALA A 205 38.48 7.69 -36.93
C ALA A 205 37.69 9.02 -36.79
N PRO A 206 36.37 9.08 -37.09
CA PRO A 206 35.57 10.29 -36.87
C PRO A 206 35.46 10.68 -35.39
N MET A 207 35.37 9.71 -34.48
CA MET A 207 35.23 9.95 -33.05
C MET A 207 36.53 10.49 -32.45
N CYS A 208 37.68 9.91 -32.84
CA CYS A 208 39.01 10.43 -32.50
C CYS A 208 39.20 11.87 -33.01
N LYS A 209 38.70 12.20 -34.20
CA LYS A 209 38.77 13.55 -34.78
C LYS A 209 37.89 14.54 -34.03
N SER A 210 36.67 14.13 -33.66
CA SER A 210 35.74 14.92 -32.83
C SER A 210 36.37 15.25 -31.49
N LEU A 211 36.86 14.23 -30.78
CA LEU A 211 37.50 14.36 -29.47
C LEU A 211 38.75 15.24 -29.53
N ALA A 212 39.63 15.04 -30.52
CA ALA A 212 40.83 15.87 -30.68
C ALA A 212 40.49 17.35 -31.00
N THR A 213 39.37 17.60 -31.68
CA THR A 213 38.88 18.96 -31.98
C THR A 213 38.25 19.61 -30.75
N GLU A 214 37.48 18.86 -29.97
CA GLU A 214 36.86 19.32 -28.72
C GLU A 214 37.91 19.70 -27.67
N TYR A 215 38.97 18.91 -27.55
CA TYR A 215 40.13 19.21 -26.71
C TYR A 215 41.12 20.21 -27.35
N LYS A 216 40.81 20.77 -28.53
CA LYS A 216 41.62 21.76 -29.28
C LYS A 216 43.09 21.35 -29.44
N LEU A 217 43.34 20.08 -29.75
CA LEU A 217 44.71 19.58 -29.93
C LEU A 217 45.33 20.12 -31.24
N PRO A 218 46.59 20.60 -31.22
CA PRO A 218 47.24 21.09 -32.42
C PRO A 218 47.56 19.92 -33.38
N GLY A 219 47.19 20.06 -34.66
CA GLY A 219 47.56 19.12 -35.71
C GLY A 219 46.60 17.95 -35.94
N VAL A 220 45.28 18.17 -35.74
CA VAL A 220 44.24 17.20 -36.11
C VAL A 220 44.40 16.80 -37.58
N SER A 221 44.57 15.50 -37.82
CA SER A 221 44.75 14.89 -39.14
C SER A 221 43.51 14.07 -39.52
N ASP A 222 43.43 13.61 -40.77
CA ASP A 222 42.39 12.65 -41.17
C ASP A 222 42.78 11.20 -40.80
N SER A 223 44.03 10.98 -40.38
CA SER A 223 44.49 9.66 -39.92
C SER A 223 44.10 9.41 -38.46
N ARG A 224 43.37 8.30 -38.23
CA ARG A 224 43.01 7.80 -36.90
C ARG A 224 44.21 7.68 -35.97
N GLU A 225 45.29 7.06 -36.46
CA GLU A 225 46.48 6.77 -35.66
C GLU A 225 47.21 8.05 -35.21
N LYS A 226 47.23 9.08 -36.07
CA LYS A 226 47.80 10.39 -35.71
C LYS A 226 46.96 11.10 -34.66
N ASN A 227 45.63 11.12 -34.81
CA ASN A 227 44.74 11.74 -33.83
C ASN A 227 44.76 11.00 -32.49
N LEU A 228 44.79 9.67 -32.52
CA LEU A 228 44.88 8.85 -31.33
C LEU A 228 46.23 9.05 -30.62
N ASN A 229 47.34 9.16 -31.34
CA ASN A 229 48.64 9.49 -30.76
C ASN A 229 48.65 10.89 -30.10
N LEU A 230 47.96 11.87 -30.68
CA LEU A 230 47.78 13.19 -30.07
C LEU A 230 46.93 13.10 -28.78
N LEU A 231 45.84 12.33 -28.79
CA LEU A 231 45.00 12.09 -27.62
C LEU A 231 45.72 11.34 -26.52
N LEU A 232 46.47 10.28 -26.84
CA LEU A 232 47.30 9.52 -25.90
C LEU A 232 48.33 10.41 -25.21
N ARG A 233 49.03 11.26 -25.99
CA ARG A 233 49.98 12.23 -25.47
C ARG A 233 49.29 13.28 -24.59
N PHE A 234 48.12 13.75 -24.98
CA PHE A 234 47.35 14.72 -24.19
C PHE A 234 46.86 14.13 -22.86
N PHE A 235 46.42 12.87 -22.88
CA PHE A 235 45.99 12.13 -21.69
C PHE A 235 47.14 11.65 -20.80
N GLY A 236 48.40 11.86 -21.21
CA GLY A 236 49.59 11.50 -20.44
C GLY A 236 49.97 10.02 -20.54
N ILE A 237 49.34 9.26 -21.44
CA ILE A 237 49.62 7.84 -21.64
C ILE A 237 50.92 7.71 -22.44
N ALA A 238 51.91 7.03 -21.86
CA ALA A 238 53.21 6.76 -22.48
C ALA A 238 53.13 5.64 -23.53
N TYR A 239 52.17 5.75 -24.45
CA TYR A 239 51.99 4.81 -25.56
C TYR A 239 51.97 5.59 -26.87
N GLN A 240 52.77 5.13 -27.83
CA GLN A 240 52.76 5.64 -29.19
C GLN A 240 52.41 4.49 -30.12
N MET A 241 51.33 4.64 -30.86
CA MET A 241 51.04 3.79 -32.02
C MET A 241 52.12 4.07 -33.06
N VAL A 242 53.05 3.13 -33.22
CA VAL A 242 54.06 3.18 -34.29
C VAL A 242 53.48 2.51 -35.52
N ARG A 243 53.24 3.28 -36.57
CA ARG A 243 53.07 2.77 -37.92
C ARG A 243 53.68 3.74 -38.93
#